data_AF-A0A453I1S2-F1
#
_entry.id   AF-A0A453I1S2-F1
#
_cell.length_a   1.000
_cell.length_b   1.000
_cell.length_c   1.000
_cell.angle_alpha   90.00
_cell.angle_beta   90.00
_cell.angle_gamma   90.00
#
_symmetry.space_group_name_H-M   'P 1'
#
loop_
_entity.id
_entity.type
_entity.pdbx_description
1 polymer ?
#
loop_
_entity_poly.entity_id
_entity_poly.type
_entity_poly.pdbx_seq_one_letter_code
_entity_poly.pdbx_strand_id
1 'polypeptide(L)'
;MLIKHFAGQHFQILLPKILECLSMNFLLYQRHDCFLRTAANMIEEFGHKEEYSVVCVRTIETFSSAASLSNLNSSYTCDQEPDLIEAYANFTSAFIRCCPKEAIVASRSLLELSFQKAAICSTAMHQGAALVAISYMSCFFDASLTDVLESPECPSDESRGAVLVQILARCGEGLMFNVFYALLGVSALSRVHKSATMLQKLAALCSLCERTMWKGILCWDSLCGWLQTTST
;
A
#
# COMPACT_ATOMS: atom_id res chain seq x y z
N MET A 1 1.82 -7.25 20.16
CA MET A 1 1.26 -7.27 21.53
C MET A 1 2.30 -7.32 22.67
N LEU A 2 3.53 -7.83 22.47
CA LEU A 2 4.57 -7.89 23.54
C LEU A 2 5.25 -6.55 23.88
N ILE A 3 5.26 -5.57 22.97
CA ILE A 3 5.96 -4.28 23.18
C ILE A 3 5.17 -3.33 24.11
N LYS A 4 3.84 -3.49 24.18
CA LYS A 4 2.96 -2.62 24.96
C LYS A 4 3.18 -2.72 26.47
N HIS A 5 3.73 -3.83 26.97
CA HIS A 5 3.82 -4.11 28.40
C HIS A 5 5.14 -3.71 29.06
N PHE A 6 6.21 -3.41 28.30
CA PHE A 6 7.54 -3.26 28.90
C PHE A 6 8.24 -1.89 28.77
N ALA A 7 7.90 -0.99 27.83
CA ALA A 7 8.71 0.26 27.70
C ALA A 7 8.06 1.42 26.91
N GLY A 8 6.74 1.60 26.94
CA GLY A 8 6.00 2.45 25.99
C GLY A 8 6.54 3.87 25.75
N GLN A 9 7.10 4.57 26.75
CA GLN A 9 7.66 5.92 26.57
C GLN A 9 9.16 5.94 26.23
N HIS A 10 9.97 5.04 26.80
CA HIS A 10 11.41 4.99 26.54
C HIS A 10 11.74 4.41 25.15
N PHE A 11 10.88 3.52 24.64
CA PHE A 11 11.06 2.91 23.33
C PHE A 11 10.76 3.90 22.19
N GLN A 12 9.90 4.89 22.42
CA GLN A 12 9.58 5.92 21.44
C GLN A 12 10.83 6.71 21.00
N ILE A 13 11.68 7.09 21.95
CA ILE A 13 12.94 7.82 21.68
C ILE A 13 13.90 7.01 20.79
N LEU A 14 13.77 5.68 20.81
CA LEU A 14 14.61 4.79 20.03
C LEU A 14 14.06 4.51 18.63
N LEU A 15 12.79 4.85 18.33
CA LEU A 15 12.16 4.55 17.05
C LEU A 15 13.02 5.01 15.85
N PRO A 16 13.54 6.25 15.80
CA PRO A 16 14.33 6.67 14.66
C PRO A 16 15.60 5.82 14.47
N LYS A 17 16.29 5.51 15.58
CA LYS A 17 17.51 4.68 15.57
C LYS A 17 17.21 3.25 15.15
N ILE A 18 16.08 2.70 15.60
CA ILE A 18 15.65 1.35 15.24
C ILE A 18 15.32 1.29 13.76
N LEU A 19 14.49 2.19 13.24
CA LEU A 19 14.11 2.20 11.82
C LEU A 19 15.33 2.44 10.90
N GLU A 20 16.25 3.31 11.29
CA GLU A 20 17.52 3.52 10.58
C GLU A 20 18.38 2.25 10.57
N CYS A 21 18.53 1.60 11.73
CA CYS A 21 19.26 0.33 11.84
C CYS A 21 18.63 -0.78 10.99
N LEU A 22 17.31 -0.93 11.03
CA LEU A 22 16.58 -1.91 10.21
C LEU A 22 16.78 -1.63 8.71
N SER A 23 16.71 -0.36 8.31
CA SER A 23 16.92 0.08 6.92
C SER A 23 18.33 -0.24 6.43
N MET A 24 19.35 0.12 7.20
CA MET A 24 20.75 -0.16 6.86
C MET A 24 21.04 -1.65 6.78
N ASN A 25 20.54 -2.44 7.74
CA ASN A 25 20.76 -3.88 7.74
C ASN A 25 20.02 -4.56 6.59
N PHE A 26 18.82 -4.10 6.24
CA PHE A 26 18.13 -4.61 5.06
C PHE A 26 18.93 -4.37 3.78
N LEU A 27 19.57 -3.21 3.60
CA LEU A 27 20.43 -2.97 2.42
C LEU A 27 21.60 -3.95 2.30
N LEU A 28 22.14 -4.42 3.43
CA LEU A 28 23.20 -5.43 3.48
C LEU A 28 22.66 -6.86 3.28
N TYR A 29 21.42 -7.11 3.70
CA TYR A 29 20.81 -8.42 3.82
C TYR A 29 19.39 -8.44 3.21
N GLN A 30 19.28 -8.04 1.94
CA GLN A 30 18.04 -7.63 1.26
C GLN A 30 16.91 -8.67 1.11
N ARG A 31 17.17 -9.94 1.45
CA ARG A 31 16.18 -11.02 1.42
C ARG A 31 15.67 -11.43 2.80
N HIS A 32 16.20 -10.82 3.85
CA HIS A 32 15.74 -11.10 5.21
C HIS A 32 14.51 -10.25 5.51
N ASP A 33 13.34 -10.84 5.31
CA ASP A 33 12.03 -10.20 5.47
C ASP A 33 11.77 -9.73 6.92
N CYS A 34 12.50 -10.28 7.91
CA CYS A 34 12.37 -9.91 9.31
C CYS A 34 12.61 -8.42 9.57
N PHE A 35 13.44 -7.74 8.77
CA PHE A 35 13.65 -6.30 8.88
C PHE A 35 12.40 -5.51 8.52
N LEU A 36 11.72 -5.90 7.42
CA LEU A 36 10.46 -5.30 6.99
C LEU A 36 9.33 -5.60 7.99
N ARG A 37 9.20 -6.86 8.44
CA ARG A 37 8.22 -7.24 9.46
C ARG A 37 8.40 -6.47 10.75
N THR A 38 9.64 -6.30 11.19
CA THR A 38 9.94 -5.53 12.41
C THR A 38 9.61 -4.06 12.20
N ALA A 39 10.00 -3.46 11.07
CA ALA A 39 9.68 -2.08 10.76
C ALA A 39 8.16 -1.84 10.68
N ALA A 40 7.39 -2.78 10.12
CA ALA A 40 5.94 -2.73 10.08
C ALA A 40 5.36 -2.61 11.50
N ASN A 41 5.76 -3.49 12.41
CA ASN A 41 5.32 -3.45 13.82
C ASN A 41 5.71 -2.12 14.51
N MET A 42 6.90 -1.59 14.22
CA MET A 42 7.34 -0.31 14.78
C MET A 42 6.49 0.86 14.29
N ILE A 43 6.13 0.86 13.01
CA ILE A 43 5.24 1.86 12.41
C ILE A 43 3.81 1.73 12.96
N GLU A 44 3.27 0.52 13.10
CA GLU A 44 1.93 0.32 13.67
C GLU A 44 1.81 0.89 15.08
N GLU A 45 2.84 0.68 15.91
CA GLU A 45 2.81 1.09 17.32
C GLU A 45 3.14 2.58 17.51
N PHE A 46 4.06 3.13 16.73
CA PHE A 46 4.63 4.46 17.01
C PHE A 46 4.60 5.44 15.83
N GLY A 47 4.23 5.00 14.63
CA GLY A 47 4.34 5.77 13.40
C GLY A 47 3.43 6.99 13.31
N HIS A 48 2.41 7.11 14.18
CA HIS A 48 1.39 8.16 14.14
C HIS A 48 1.84 9.54 14.61
N LYS A 49 3.06 9.67 15.14
CA LYS A 49 3.56 10.97 15.58
C LYS A 49 4.22 11.75 14.45
N GLU A 50 3.86 13.02 14.32
CA GLU A 50 4.40 13.93 13.30
C GLU A 50 5.92 14.06 13.36
N GLU A 51 6.51 14.01 14.57
CA GLU A 51 7.97 14.08 14.79
C GLU A 51 8.76 12.96 14.07
N TYR A 52 8.10 11.86 13.71
CA TYR A 52 8.73 10.73 13.02
C TYR A 52 8.52 10.72 11.51
N SER A 53 7.82 11.72 10.94
CA SER A 53 7.52 11.78 9.51
C SER A 53 8.77 11.60 8.63
N VAL A 54 9.84 12.33 8.93
CA VAL A 54 11.09 12.27 8.16
C VAL A 54 11.74 10.88 8.19
N VAL A 55 11.79 10.23 9.36
CA VAL A 55 12.38 8.89 9.45
C VAL A 55 11.50 7.83 8.80
N CYS A 56 10.18 7.96 8.87
CA CYS A 56 9.25 7.11 8.14
C CYS A 56 9.48 7.21 6.63
N VAL A 57 9.54 8.43 6.08
CA VAL A 57 9.81 8.68 4.65
C VAL A 57 11.14 8.04 4.22
N ARG A 58 12.22 8.28 4.97
CA ARG A 58 13.53 7.67 4.66
C ARG A 58 13.49 6.15 4.72
N THR A 59 12.71 5.57 5.64
CA THR A 59 12.57 4.12 5.79
C THR A 59 11.88 3.50 4.58
N ILE A 60 10.72 4.02 4.16
CA ILE A 60 10.03 3.52 2.96
C ILE A 60 10.86 3.76 1.70
N GLU A 61 11.57 4.88 1.59
CA GLU A 61 12.50 5.15 0.48
C GLU A 61 13.62 4.11 0.42
N THR A 62 14.25 3.81 1.57
CA THR A 62 15.36 2.85 1.64
C THR A 62 14.89 1.44 1.28
N PHE A 63 13.76 0.98 1.83
CA PHE A 63 13.22 -0.33 1.49
C PHE A 63 12.81 -0.40 0.01
N SER A 64 12.06 0.59 -0.48
CA SER A 64 11.54 0.57 -1.87
C SER A 64 12.66 0.65 -2.92
N SER A 65 13.80 1.28 -2.59
CA SER A 65 14.96 1.38 -3.48
C SER A 65 15.91 0.18 -3.43
N ALA A 66 15.80 -0.68 -2.42
CA ALA A 66 16.61 -1.89 -2.33
C ALA A 66 16.40 -2.79 -3.57
N ALA A 67 17.48 -3.37 -4.09
CA ALA A 67 17.45 -4.19 -5.32
C ALA A 67 16.46 -5.37 -5.22
N SER A 68 16.35 -6.00 -4.05
CA SER A 68 15.39 -7.10 -3.85
C SER A 68 13.94 -6.68 -4.05
N LEU A 69 13.56 -5.47 -3.61
CA LEU A 69 12.19 -4.96 -3.71
C LEU A 69 11.93 -4.21 -5.02
N SER A 70 12.91 -3.44 -5.50
CA SER A 70 12.79 -2.70 -6.76
C SER A 70 12.64 -3.64 -7.97
N ASN A 71 13.27 -4.82 -7.93
CA ASN A 71 13.15 -5.86 -8.95
C ASN A 71 11.83 -6.64 -8.94
N LEU A 72 10.96 -6.47 -7.93
CA LEU A 72 9.62 -7.08 -7.91
C LEU A 72 8.69 -6.35 -8.90
N ASN A 73 8.87 -6.58 -10.20
CA ASN A 73 8.17 -5.86 -11.27
C ASN A 73 7.42 -6.80 -12.24
N SER A 74 7.41 -8.11 -11.95
CA SER A 74 6.68 -9.11 -12.70
C SER A 74 6.15 -10.20 -11.78
N SER A 75 5.10 -10.91 -12.21
CA SER A 75 4.55 -12.06 -11.49
C SER A 75 5.62 -13.12 -11.23
N TYR A 76 6.52 -13.34 -12.21
CA TYR A 76 7.64 -14.27 -12.07
C TYR A 76 8.59 -13.87 -10.93
N THR A 77 9.03 -12.61 -10.89
CA THR A 77 9.87 -12.13 -9.77
C THR A 77 9.13 -12.19 -8.44
N CYS A 78 7.81 -11.98 -8.46
CA CYS A 78 7.00 -12.10 -7.25
C CYS A 78 6.98 -13.57 -6.74
N ASP A 79 6.88 -14.55 -7.65
CA ASP A 79 6.87 -15.97 -7.32
C ASP A 79 8.20 -16.48 -6.73
N GLN A 80 9.32 -15.80 -6.99
CA GLN A 80 10.62 -16.16 -6.43
C GLN A 80 10.84 -15.66 -5.00
N GLU A 81 10.11 -14.63 -4.56
CA GLU A 81 10.36 -13.95 -3.28
C GLU A 81 9.04 -13.71 -2.49
N PRO A 82 8.21 -14.75 -2.24
CA PRO A 82 6.88 -14.58 -1.66
C PRO A 82 6.87 -14.00 -0.24
N ASP A 83 7.83 -14.39 0.60
CA ASP A 83 7.96 -13.89 1.97
C ASP A 83 8.33 -12.40 2.01
N LEU A 84 9.14 -11.96 1.04
CA LEU A 84 9.55 -10.57 0.91
C LEU A 84 8.38 -9.68 0.50
N ILE A 85 7.52 -10.16 -0.41
CA ILE A 85 6.28 -9.48 -0.80
C ILE A 85 5.34 -9.36 0.40
N GLU A 86 5.15 -10.45 1.14
CA GLU A 86 4.30 -10.43 2.33
C GLU A 86 4.78 -9.38 3.32
N ALA A 87 6.07 -9.39 3.64
CA ALA A 87 6.63 -8.44 4.59
C ALA A 87 6.57 -6.99 4.09
N TYR A 88 6.85 -6.73 2.80
CA TYR A 88 6.77 -5.40 2.23
C TYR A 88 5.33 -4.88 2.14
N ALA A 89 4.38 -5.71 1.71
CA ALA A 89 2.95 -5.37 1.66
C ALA A 89 2.38 -5.08 3.06
N ASN A 90 2.81 -5.82 4.08
CA ASN A 90 2.44 -5.54 5.47
C ASN A 90 3.06 -4.24 5.97
N PHE A 91 4.34 -3.99 5.66
CA PHE A 91 5.02 -2.74 5.99
C PHE A 91 4.33 -1.52 5.35
N THR A 92 4.02 -1.57 4.05
CA THR A 92 3.34 -0.46 3.37
C THR A 92 1.89 -0.32 3.82
N SER A 93 1.20 -1.41 4.17
CA SER A 93 -0.12 -1.36 4.83
C SER A 93 -0.07 -0.65 6.18
N ALA A 94 0.95 -0.91 7.00
CA ALA A 94 1.17 -0.22 8.27
C ALA A 94 1.50 1.26 8.03
N PHE A 95 2.37 1.55 7.07
CA PHE A 95 2.74 2.91 6.68
C PHE A 95 1.51 3.74 6.32
N ILE A 96 0.65 3.23 5.44
CA ILE A 96 -0.55 3.93 5.03
C ILE A 96 -1.51 4.12 6.20
N ARG A 97 -1.72 3.14 7.08
CA ARG A 97 -2.68 3.30 8.18
C ARG A 97 -2.18 4.20 9.30
N CYS A 98 -0.88 4.19 9.56
CA CYS A 98 -0.35 4.70 10.82
C CYS A 98 0.54 5.93 10.67
N CYS A 99 1.12 6.21 9.50
CA CYS A 99 2.00 7.38 9.36
C CYS A 99 1.20 8.70 9.21
N PRO A 100 1.76 9.83 9.70
CA PRO A 100 1.14 11.14 9.61
C PRO A 100 1.01 11.60 8.15
N LYS A 101 0.13 12.57 7.92
CA LYS A 101 -0.16 13.14 6.60
C LYS A 101 1.11 13.54 5.85
N GLU A 102 2.06 14.19 6.52
CA GLU A 102 3.30 14.70 5.94
C GLU A 102 4.12 13.56 5.34
N ALA A 103 4.17 12.41 6.01
CA ALA A 103 4.91 11.25 5.55
C ALA A 103 4.26 10.62 4.31
N ILE A 104 2.92 10.57 4.28
CA ILE A 104 2.15 10.05 3.14
C ILE A 104 2.35 10.95 1.92
N VAL A 105 2.22 12.26 2.10
CA VAL A 105 2.38 13.26 1.03
C VAL A 105 3.80 13.21 0.46
N ALA A 106 4.82 13.17 1.33
CA ALA A 106 6.22 13.07 0.93
C ALA A 106 6.57 11.73 0.23
N SER A 107 5.82 10.66 0.53
CA SER A 107 6.06 9.32 -0.02
C SER A 107 5.16 8.99 -1.23
N ARG A 108 4.50 9.99 -1.83
CA ARG A 108 3.54 9.80 -2.94
C ARG A 108 4.02 8.86 -4.04
N SER A 109 5.21 9.12 -4.61
CA SER A 109 5.75 8.32 -5.72
C SER A 109 6.08 6.87 -5.30
N LEU A 110 6.55 6.69 -4.06
CA LEU A 110 6.85 5.39 -3.48
C LEU A 110 5.58 4.58 -3.24
N LEU A 111 4.51 5.23 -2.77
CA LEU A 111 3.20 4.63 -2.56
C LEU A 111 2.51 4.26 -3.88
N GLU A 112 2.66 5.11 -4.91
CA GLU A 112 2.21 4.80 -6.27
C GLU A 112 2.90 3.54 -6.82
N LEU A 113 4.23 3.50 -6.70
CA LEU A 113 5.02 2.34 -7.12
C LEU A 113 4.67 1.07 -6.34
N SER A 114 4.51 1.16 -5.01
CA SER A 114 4.15 0.00 -4.20
C SER A 114 2.76 -0.51 -4.53
N PHE A 115 1.81 0.37 -4.84
CA PHE A 115 0.47 -0.01 -5.28
C PHE A 115 0.51 -0.74 -6.64
N GLN A 116 1.27 -0.24 -7.61
CA GLN A 116 1.47 -0.91 -8.90
C GLN A 116 2.11 -2.29 -8.74
N LYS A 117 3.14 -2.41 -7.89
CA LYS A 117 3.77 -3.69 -7.56
C LYS A 117 2.78 -4.68 -6.94
N ALA A 118 1.88 -4.20 -6.08
CA ALA A 118 0.84 -5.04 -5.50
C ALA A 118 -0.18 -5.52 -6.54
N ALA A 119 -0.57 -4.65 -7.48
CA ALA A 119 -1.40 -5.05 -8.60
C ALA A 119 -0.73 -6.18 -9.41
N ILE A 120 0.55 -6.02 -9.77
CA ILE A 120 1.32 -7.07 -10.45
C ILE A 120 1.39 -8.35 -9.61
N CYS A 121 1.79 -8.28 -8.34
CA CYS A 121 1.92 -9.47 -7.49
C CYS A 121 0.58 -10.16 -7.21
N SER A 122 -0.58 -9.51 -7.40
CA SER A 122 -1.89 -10.18 -7.34
C SER A 122 -2.05 -11.29 -8.40
N THR A 123 -1.25 -11.24 -9.47
CA THR A 123 -1.23 -12.24 -10.55
C THR A 123 -0.25 -13.39 -10.30
N ALA A 124 0.64 -13.29 -9.30
CA ALA A 124 1.64 -14.31 -8.96
C ALA A 124 0.99 -15.69 -8.73
N MET A 125 1.68 -16.78 -9.07
CA MET A 125 1.19 -18.14 -8.84
C MET A 125 1.16 -18.49 -7.34
N HIS A 126 2.08 -17.94 -6.57
CA HIS A 126 2.16 -18.15 -5.13
C HIS A 126 0.96 -17.52 -4.41
N GLN A 127 0.05 -18.37 -3.92
CA GLN A 127 -1.23 -17.95 -3.34
C GLN A 127 -1.07 -16.95 -2.19
N GLY A 128 -0.12 -17.15 -1.27
CA GLY A 128 0.12 -16.25 -0.14
C GLY A 128 0.45 -14.81 -0.58
N ALA A 129 1.52 -14.67 -1.37
CA ALA A 129 1.95 -13.42 -2.02
C ALA A 129 0.81 -12.71 -2.80
N ALA A 130 0.01 -13.44 -3.57
CA ALA A 130 -1.11 -12.83 -4.29
C ALA A 130 -2.19 -12.30 -3.32
N LEU A 131 -2.56 -13.06 -2.29
CA LEU A 131 -3.61 -12.66 -1.35
C LEU A 131 -3.18 -11.52 -0.43
N VAL A 132 -1.91 -11.46 -0.02
CA VAL A 132 -1.39 -10.33 0.77
C VAL A 132 -1.31 -9.07 -0.08
N ALA A 133 -0.94 -9.17 -1.36
CA ALA A 133 -0.96 -8.04 -2.29
C ALA A 133 -2.38 -7.47 -2.47
N ILE A 134 -3.39 -8.34 -2.67
CA ILE A 134 -4.81 -7.92 -2.72
C ILE A 134 -5.25 -7.29 -1.39
N SER A 135 -4.76 -7.82 -0.25
CA SER A 135 -5.08 -7.26 1.07
C SER A 135 -4.48 -5.87 1.26
N TYR A 136 -3.27 -5.63 0.79
CA TYR A 136 -2.64 -4.30 0.80
C TYR A 136 -3.39 -3.31 -0.11
N MET A 137 -3.78 -3.71 -1.32
CA MET A 137 -4.63 -2.86 -2.18
C MET A 137 -5.97 -2.55 -1.49
N SER A 138 -6.58 -3.53 -0.83
CA SER A 138 -7.80 -3.33 -0.03
C SER A 138 -7.61 -2.34 1.11
N CYS A 139 -6.47 -2.41 1.82
CA CYS A 139 -6.07 -1.47 2.87
C CYS A 139 -5.90 -0.05 2.33
N PHE A 140 -5.34 0.09 1.12
CA PHE A 140 -5.21 1.37 0.42
C PHE A 140 -6.58 2.00 0.15
N PHE A 141 -7.55 1.20 -0.30
CA PHE A 141 -8.93 1.65 -0.50
C PHE A 141 -9.61 2.06 0.80
N ASP A 142 -9.43 1.29 1.88
CA ASP A 142 -9.99 1.63 3.19
C ASP A 142 -9.47 2.98 3.67
N ALA A 143 -8.14 3.19 3.61
CA ALA A 143 -7.52 4.44 4.00
C ALA A 143 -8.04 5.62 3.16
N SER A 144 -8.17 5.44 1.84
CA SER A 144 -8.71 6.46 0.96
C SER A 144 -10.18 6.78 1.28
N LEU A 145 -10.98 5.76 1.55
CA LEU A 145 -12.39 5.92 1.90
C LEU A 145 -12.56 6.66 3.22
N THR A 146 -11.77 6.31 4.25
CA THR A 146 -11.75 7.01 5.53
C THR A 146 -11.39 8.49 5.34
N ASP A 147 -10.32 8.79 4.59
CA ASP A 147 -9.89 10.18 4.38
C ASP A 147 -10.96 11.02 3.63
N VAL A 148 -11.65 10.44 2.65
CA VAL A 148 -12.73 11.11 1.91
C VAL A 148 -13.98 11.32 2.80
N LEU A 149 -14.29 10.37 3.68
CA LEU A 149 -15.40 10.48 4.63
C LEU A 149 -15.14 11.56 5.70
N GLU A 150 -13.90 11.67 6.16
CA GLU A 150 -13.50 12.68 7.15
C GLU A 150 -13.41 14.10 6.55
N SER A 151 -13.09 14.22 5.26
CA SER A 151 -12.94 15.51 4.56
C SER A 151 -13.64 15.52 3.19
N PRO A 152 -14.98 15.61 3.16
CA PRO A 152 -15.74 15.64 1.89
C PRO A 152 -15.61 16.98 1.14
N GLU A 153 -15.24 18.06 1.86
CA GLU A 153 -15.22 19.43 1.35
C GLU A 153 -13.79 19.87 0.99
N CYS A 154 -13.50 19.86 -0.32
CA CYS A 154 -12.31 20.37 -1.01
C CYS A 154 -11.00 19.55 -0.82
N PRO A 155 -10.57 18.78 -1.85
CA PRO A 155 -9.24 18.17 -1.84
C PRO A 155 -8.19 19.27 -1.99
N SER A 156 -7.53 19.67 -0.90
CA SER A 156 -6.23 20.33 -1.03
C SER A 156 -5.27 19.32 -1.68
N ASP A 157 -4.49 19.76 -2.67
CA ASP A 157 -3.57 18.89 -3.42
C ASP A 157 -2.50 18.24 -2.52
N GLU A 158 -2.30 18.84 -1.33
CA GLU A 158 -1.41 18.37 -0.26
C GLU A 158 -2.13 17.58 0.83
N SER A 159 -3.43 17.27 0.71
CA SER A 159 -4.13 16.41 1.67
C SER A 159 -3.74 14.95 1.51
N ARG A 160 -3.78 14.21 2.63
CA ARG A 160 -3.54 12.76 2.66
C ARG A 160 -4.50 12.02 1.72
N GLY A 161 -5.79 12.33 1.81
CA GLY A 161 -6.82 11.76 0.94
C GLY A 161 -6.57 12.09 -0.54
N ALA A 162 -6.19 13.34 -0.88
CA ALA A 162 -5.93 13.73 -2.27
C ALA A 162 -4.81 12.89 -2.88
N VAL A 163 -3.72 12.72 -2.14
CA VAL A 163 -2.59 11.86 -2.55
C VAL A 163 -3.06 10.44 -2.82
N LEU A 164 -3.78 9.82 -1.88
CA LEU A 164 -4.22 8.43 -2.04
C LEU A 164 -5.22 8.26 -3.19
N VAL A 165 -6.22 9.13 -3.29
CA VAL A 165 -7.24 9.06 -4.36
C VAL A 165 -6.64 9.36 -5.74
N GLN A 166 -5.67 10.27 -5.83
CA GLN A 166 -4.93 10.52 -7.08
C GLN A 166 -4.09 9.31 -7.50
N ILE A 167 -3.42 8.63 -6.55
CA ILE A 167 -2.70 7.38 -6.85
C ILE A 167 -3.66 6.33 -7.41
N LEU A 168 -4.82 6.14 -6.79
CA LEU A 168 -5.85 5.22 -7.28
C LEU A 168 -6.33 5.58 -8.68
N ALA A 169 -6.57 6.87 -8.94
CA ALA A 169 -7.00 7.35 -10.25
C ALA A 169 -5.96 7.07 -11.35
N ARG A 170 -4.67 7.21 -11.05
CA ARG A 170 -3.55 6.98 -11.99
C ARG A 170 -3.28 5.49 -12.22
N CYS A 171 -3.43 4.67 -11.18
CA CYS A 171 -3.13 3.24 -11.23
C CYS A 171 -4.35 2.38 -11.62
N GLY A 172 -5.53 2.97 -11.76
CA GLY A 172 -6.79 2.23 -11.90
C GLY A 172 -6.86 1.29 -13.10
N GLU A 173 -6.36 1.70 -14.26
CA GLU A 173 -6.32 0.82 -15.45
C GLU A 173 -5.46 -0.43 -15.21
N GLY A 174 -4.22 -0.23 -14.75
CA GLY A 174 -3.32 -1.34 -14.43
C GLY A 174 -3.85 -2.23 -13.32
N LEU A 175 -4.52 -1.66 -12.32
CA LEU A 175 -5.20 -2.41 -11.27
C LEU A 175 -6.28 -3.32 -11.85
N MET A 176 -7.22 -2.77 -12.65
CA MET A 176 -8.33 -3.54 -13.20
C MET A 176 -7.80 -4.67 -14.09
N PHE A 177 -6.84 -4.36 -14.96
CA PHE A 177 -6.19 -5.36 -15.82
C PHE A 177 -5.60 -6.52 -14.99
N ASN A 178 -4.77 -6.22 -13.98
CA ASN A 178 -4.12 -7.25 -13.18
C ASN A 178 -5.11 -8.06 -12.34
N VAL A 179 -6.12 -7.42 -11.74
CA VAL A 179 -7.12 -8.12 -10.91
C VAL A 179 -7.99 -9.05 -11.77
N PHE A 180 -8.42 -8.62 -12.96
CA PHE A 180 -9.13 -9.54 -13.87
C PHE A 180 -8.23 -10.66 -14.36
N TYR A 181 -6.99 -10.36 -14.70
CA TYR A 181 -6.02 -11.39 -15.06
C TYR A 181 -5.85 -12.42 -13.93
N ALA A 182 -5.74 -11.98 -12.68
CA ALA A 182 -5.66 -12.84 -11.51
C ALA A 182 -6.93 -13.69 -11.29
N LEU A 183 -8.11 -13.17 -11.64
CA LEU A 183 -9.40 -13.87 -11.55
C LEU A 183 -9.67 -14.83 -12.71
N LEU A 184 -9.05 -14.61 -13.86
CA LEU A 184 -9.13 -15.49 -15.02
C LEU A 184 -8.00 -16.53 -15.05
N GLY A 185 -6.96 -16.31 -14.24
CA GLY A 185 -5.79 -17.17 -14.16
C GLY A 185 -5.95 -18.42 -13.29
N VAL A 186 -4.87 -19.20 -13.21
CA VAL A 186 -4.78 -20.38 -12.37
C VAL A 186 -4.89 -19.97 -10.89
N SER A 187 -5.68 -20.70 -10.10
CA SER A 187 -5.98 -20.38 -8.68
C SER A 187 -6.99 -19.26 -8.42
N ALA A 188 -7.78 -18.86 -9.42
CA ALA A 188 -8.86 -17.85 -9.30
C ALA A 188 -9.73 -18.02 -8.04
N LEU A 189 -10.20 -19.24 -7.75
CA LEU A 189 -11.10 -19.52 -6.61
C LEU A 189 -10.54 -19.05 -5.26
N SER A 190 -9.22 -19.11 -5.08
CA SER A 190 -8.58 -18.62 -3.85
C SER A 190 -8.60 -17.10 -3.72
N ARG A 191 -8.72 -16.38 -4.85
CA ARG A 191 -8.61 -14.92 -4.95
C ARG A 191 -9.97 -14.22 -5.08
N VAL A 192 -11.00 -14.93 -5.54
CA VAL A 192 -12.35 -14.38 -5.81
C VAL A 192 -12.88 -13.58 -4.63
N HIS A 193 -12.85 -14.14 -3.42
CA HIS A 193 -13.43 -13.47 -2.26
C HIS A 193 -12.72 -12.14 -1.95
N LYS A 194 -11.38 -12.15 -1.81
CA LYS A 194 -10.62 -10.92 -1.52
C LYS A 194 -10.70 -9.90 -2.66
N SER A 195 -10.69 -10.36 -3.91
CA SER A 195 -10.83 -9.48 -5.07
C SER A 195 -12.21 -8.83 -5.13
N ALA A 196 -13.27 -9.59 -4.86
CA ALA A 196 -14.63 -9.07 -4.78
C ALA A 196 -14.76 -8.00 -3.68
N THR A 197 -14.22 -8.25 -2.48
CA THR A 197 -14.21 -7.26 -1.39
C THR A 197 -13.42 -6.01 -1.78
N MET A 198 -12.27 -6.17 -2.43
CA MET A 198 -11.47 -5.05 -2.92
C MET A 198 -12.22 -4.22 -3.98
N LEU A 199 -12.88 -4.88 -4.95
CA LEU A 199 -13.70 -4.22 -5.97
C LEU A 199 -14.92 -3.52 -5.38
N GLN A 200 -15.55 -4.10 -4.36
CA GLN A 200 -16.64 -3.46 -3.62
C GLN A 200 -16.18 -2.15 -2.96
N LYS A 201 -14.98 -2.14 -2.37
CA LYS A 201 -14.40 -0.92 -1.79
C LYS A 201 -14.07 0.13 -2.84
N LEU A 202 -13.53 -0.28 -4.00
CA LEU A 202 -13.33 0.62 -5.12
C LEU A 202 -14.65 1.24 -5.60
N ALA A 203 -15.70 0.43 -5.77
CA ALA A 203 -17.02 0.92 -6.15
C ALA A 203 -17.64 1.88 -5.11
N ALA A 204 -17.46 1.58 -3.82
CA ALA A 204 -17.88 2.46 -2.74
C ALA A 204 -17.14 3.80 -2.77
N LEU A 205 -15.83 3.77 -3.01
CA LEU A 205 -15.01 4.97 -3.14
C LEU A 205 -15.44 5.81 -4.35
N CYS A 206 -15.61 5.22 -5.54
CA CYS A 206 -16.11 5.92 -6.71
C CYS A 206 -17.49 6.55 -6.44
N SER A 207 -18.40 5.83 -5.77
CA SER A 207 -19.73 6.34 -5.40
C SER A 207 -19.67 7.52 -4.45
N LEU A 208 -18.73 7.50 -3.50
CA LEU A 208 -18.54 8.57 -2.53
C LEU A 208 -17.92 9.80 -3.20
N CYS A 209 -16.89 9.60 -4.02
CA CYS A 209 -16.23 10.68 -4.75
C CYS A 209 -17.19 11.36 -5.74
N GLU A 210 -18.07 10.61 -6.41
CA GLU A 210 -19.11 11.15 -7.31
C GLU A 210 -20.01 12.20 -6.63
N ARG A 211 -20.27 12.04 -5.33
CA ARG A 211 -21.18 12.88 -4.54
C ARG A 211 -20.50 14.05 -3.85
N THR A 212 -19.18 14.20 -4.03
CA THR A 212 -18.35 15.16 -3.30
C THR A 212 -17.50 15.96 -4.29
N MET A 213 -16.69 16.89 -3.79
CA MET A 213 -15.75 17.68 -4.61
C MET A 213 -14.64 16.82 -5.26
N TRP A 214 -14.57 15.54 -4.89
CA TRP A 214 -13.59 14.57 -5.37
C TRP A 214 -13.93 13.96 -6.73
N LYS A 215 -15.14 14.22 -7.26
CA LYS A 215 -15.61 13.73 -8.58
C LYS A 215 -14.63 14.00 -9.72
N GLY A 216 -13.90 15.12 -9.66
CA GLY A 216 -12.90 15.46 -10.68
C GLY A 216 -11.65 14.58 -10.68
N ILE A 217 -11.40 13.82 -9.60
CA ILE A 217 -10.23 12.94 -9.46
C ILE A 217 -10.62 11.49 -9.71
N LEU A 218 -11.68 11.03 -9.07
CA LEU A 218 -12.16 9.65 -9.18
C LEU A 218 -13.68 9.63 -9.20
N CYS A 219 -14.26 8.93 -10.18
CA CYS A 219 -15.70 8.84 -10.36
C CYS A 219 -16.10 7.52 -11.01
N TRP A 220 -17.40 7.32 -11.24
CA TRP A 220 -17.88 6.16 -11.98
C TRP A 220 -17.37 6.15 -13.43
N ASP A 221 -17.24 7.31 -14.07
CA ASP A 221 -16.71 7.41 -15.43
C ASP A 221 -15.24 6.95 -15.51
N SER A 222 -14.43 7.22 -14.47
CA SER A 222 -13.06 6.69 -14.37
C SER A 222 -13.06 5.17 -14.40
N LEU A 223 -13.90 4.53 -13.57
CA LEU A 223 -13.99 3.08 -13.49
C LEU A 223 -14.48 2.47 -14.81
N CYS A 224 -15.51 3.07 -15.42
CA CYS A 224 -16.02 2.66 -16.73
C CYS A 224 -14.93 2.77 -17.81
N GLY A 225 -14.14 3.86 -17.79
CA GLY A 225 -13.02 4.05 -18.70
C GLY A 225 -11.97 2.94 -18.56
N TRP A 226 -11.57 2.60 -17.34
CA TRP A 226 -10.61 1.51 -17.10
C TRP A 226 -11.12 0.14 -17.55
N LEU A 227 -12.41 -0.12 -17.39
CA LEU A 227 -13.03 -1.36 -17.87
C LEU A 227 -13.04 -1.44 -19.40
N GLN A 228 -13.29 -0.32 -20.08
CA GLN A 228 -13.33 -0.28 -21.53
C GLN A 228 -11.95 -0.47 -22.15
N THR A 229 -10.90 0.14 -21.59
CA THR A 229 -9.53 -0.05 -22.11
C THR A 229 -9.02 -1.47 -21.91
N THR A 230 -9.47 -2.19 -20.88
CA THR A 230 -9.16 -3.62 -20.73
C THR A 230 -9.85 -4.54 -21.74
N SER A 231 -10.84 -4.05 -22.49
CA SER A 231 -11.60 -4.83 -23.47
C SER A 231 -11.13 -4.70 -24.92
N THR A 232 -10.15 -3.83 -25.18
CA THR A 232 -9.49 -3.63 -26.49
C THR A 232 -8.11 -4.25 -26.51
#